data_AF-A0A1V5IB14-F1
#
_entry.id   AF-A0A1V5IB14-F1
#
_cell.length_a   1.000
_cell.length_b   1.000
_cell.length_c   1.000
_cell.angle_alpha   90.00
_cell.angle_beta   90.00
_cell.angle_gamma   90.00
#
_symmetry.space_group_name_H-M   'P 1'
#
loop_
_entity.id
_entity.type
_entity.pdbx_description
1 polymer ?
#
loop_
_entity_poly.entity_id
_entity_poly.type
_entity_poly.pdbx_seq_one_letter_code
_entity_poly.pdbx_strand_id
1 'polypeptide(L)'
;MLETDEYMTIGEGGRAEFTEQRSRFISYSYHVTDTEQVKDIVAAMRKEYYNARHVCYAYMIGFDRSLWRANDDGEPSGTAGKPILGQINSAGLTDVLIISVRYFGGVKLGTSGLIEAYRRSAAMAIEASRIEVRHIEQTLVLLFRYSMMNDVMRTIKDFGLTVLEQQYGFFQTDRVESARDEKFECLMKLTVRQKDLETVCDRLDKFIEIQQSVELVYYAE
;
A
#
# COMPACT_ATOMS: atom_id res chain seq x y z
N MET A 1 2.15 -16.61 -7.44
CA MET A 1 2.04 -16.46 -5.98
C MET A 1 3.14 -15.52 -5.54
N LEU A 2 2.82 -14.54 -4.69
CA LEU A 2 3.86 -13.75 -4.03
C LEU A 2 4.63 -14.65 -3.08
N GLU A 3 5.95 -14.57 -3.10
CA GLU A 3 6.82 -15.38 -2.24
C GLU A 3 6.73 -14.98 -0.76
N THR A 4 6.12 -13.83 -0.45
CA THR A 4 6.00 -13.28 0.90
C THR A 4 4.61 -12.68 1.11
N ASP A 5 4.07 -12.79 2.33
CA ASP A 5 2.82 -12.12 2.74
C ASP A 5 3.10 -10.82 3.51
N GLU A 6 4.29 -10.25 3.31
CA GLU A 6 4.80 -9.08 3.97
C GLU A 6 5.27 -8.06 2.94
N TYR A 7 5.07 -6.79 3.24
CA TYR A 7 5.61 -5.70 2.45
C TYR A 7 6.00 -4.55 3.36
N MET A 8 6.95 -3.73 2.90
CA MET A 8 7.38 -2.55 3.64
C MET A 8 6.72 -1.30 3.09
N THR A 9 6.29 -0.43 3.98
CA THR A 9 5.74 0.89 3.66
C THR A 9 6.26 1.93 4.64
N ILE A 10 5.83 3.18 4.44
CA ILE A 10 6.05 4.27 5.37
C ILE A 10 4.83 4.37 6.26
N GLY A 11 5.02 4.27 7.58
CA GLY A 11 3.96 4.54 8.56
C GLY A 11 3.81 6.04 8.79
N GLU A 12 4.90 6.68 9.23
CA GLU A 12 5.01 8.13 9.39
C GLU A 12 5.98 8.72 8.36
N GLY A 13 5.50 9.71 7.61
CA GLY A 13 6.27 10.40 6.57
C GLY A 13 7.46 11.18 7.12
N GLY A 14 8.51 11.29 6.32
CA GLY A 14 9.74 12.00 6.61
C GLY A 14 9.89 13.27 5.80
N ARG A 15 10.62 14.25 6.36
CA ARG A 15 11.04 15.46 5.67
C ARG A 15 12.55 15.63 5.78
N ALA A 16 13.20 15.95 4.67
CA ALA A 16 14.62 16.27 4.66
C ALA A 16 14.92 17.45 3.74
N GLU A 17 16.05 18.11 3.96
CA GLU A 17 16.54 19.15 3.06
C GLU A 17 18.06 19.15 2.98
N PHE A 18 18.59 19.51 1.81
CA PHE A 18 20.02 19.74 1.62
C PHE A 18 20.27 20.70 0.45
N THR A 19 21.52 21.15 0.33
CA THR A 19 21.96 22.02 -0.78
C THR A 19 23.14 21.40 -1.50
N GLU A 20 23.08 21.37 -2.83
CA GLU A 20 24.12 20.87 -3.73
C GLU A 20 24.41 21.94 -4.80
N GLN A 21 25.66 22.41 -4.88
CA GLN A 21 26.07 23.51 -5.76
C GLN A 21 25.07 24.69 -5.79
N ARG A 22 24.68 25.17 -4.60
CA ARG A 22 23.69 26.26 -4.36
C ARG A 22 22.24 25.90 -4.71
N SER A 23 21.98 24.76 -5.35
CA SER A 23 20.63 24.27 -5.55
C SER A 23 20.11 23.62 -4.28
N ARG A 24 18.97 24.11 -3.78
CA ARG A 24 18.33 23.57 -2.57
C ARG A 24 17.28 22.53 -2.94
N PHE A 25 17.32 21.40 -2.26
CA PHE A 25 16.37 20.30 -2.39
C PHE A 25 15.65 20.12 -1.06
N ILE A 26 14.32 19.98 -1.11
CA ILE A 26 13.47 19.68 0.05
C ILE A 26 12.65 18.46 -0.35
N SER A 27 12.78 17.37 0.40
CA SER A 27 12.08 16.12 0.11
C SER A 27 11.12 15.74 1.21
N TYR A 28 10.06 15.08 0.78
CA TYR A 28 8.98 14.58 1.60
C TYR A 28 8.66 13.16 1.18
N SER A 29 8.31 12.33 2.14
CA SER A 29 7.72 11.01 1.90
C SER A 29 6.34 10.95 2.57
N TYR A 30 5.43 10.24 1.92
CA TYR A 30 4.05 10.07 2.38
C TYR A 30 3.63 8.62 2.19
N HIS A 31 2.86 8.10 3.15
CA HIS A 31 2.06 6.91 2.94
C HIS A 31 0.88 7.25 2.02
N VAL A 32 0.68 6.49 0.96
CA VAL A 32 -0.46 6.66 0.04
C VAL A 32 -0.97 5.31 -0.44
N THR A 33 -2.28 5.14 -0.50
CA THR A 33 -2.90 3.86 -0.90
C THR A 33 -3.58 3.92 -2.26
N ASP A 34 -3.71 5.10 -2.86
CA ASP A 34 -4.36 5.28 -4.16
C ASP A 34 -3.83 6.50 -4.92
N THR A 35 -4.15 6.57 -6.21
CA THR A 35 -3.66 7.64 -7.09
C THR A 35 -4.33 8.98 -6.86
N GLU A 36 -5.52 9.04 -6.26
CA GLU A 36 -6.20 10.31 -5.98
C GLU A 36 -5.50 11.03 -4.83
N GLN A 37 -5.15 10.32 -3.75
CA GLN A 37 -4.32 10.85 -2.67
C GLN A 37 -3.02 11.46 -3.20
N VAL A 38 -2.36 10.77 -4.14
CA VAL A 38 -1.15 11.29 -4.79
C VAL A 38 -1.43 12.61 -5.51
N LYS A 39 -2.50 12.69 -6.31
CA LYS A 39 -2.85 13.92 -7.04
C LYS A 39 -3.09 15.08 -6.10
N ASP A 40 -3.82 14.83 -5.01
CA ASP A 40 -4.16 15.86 -4.02
C ASP A 40 -2.91 16.38 -3.31
N ILE A 41 -2.03 15.48 -2.85
CA ILE A 41 -0.77 15.86 -2.18
C ILE A 41 0.14 16.62 -3.15
N VAL A 42 0.32 16.14 -4.38
CA VAL A 42 1.17 16.84 -5.38
C VAL A 42 0.59 18.22 -5.71
N ALA A 43 -0.73 18.36 -5.83
CA ALA A 43 -1.37 19.64 -6.05
C ALA A 43 -1.17 20.60 -4.87
N ALA A 44 -1.28 20.11 -3.64
CA ALA A 44 -1.00 20.88 -2.43
C ALA A 44 0.47 21.35 -2.38
N MET A 45 1.42 20.45 -2.64
CA MET A 45 2.85 20.74 -2.67
C MET A 45 3.20 21.79 -3.74
N ARG A 46 2.58 21.74 -4.91
CA ARG A 46 2.77 22.78 -5.94
C ARG A 46 2.24 24.14 -5.53
N LYS A 47 1.15 24.18 -4.74
CA LYS A 47 0.61 25.45 -4.20
C LYS A 47 1.50 25.99 -3.10
N GLU A 48 1.95 25.14 -2.19
CA GLU A 48 2.87 25.54 -1.10
C GLU A 48 4.21 26.03 -1.66
N TYR A 49 4.78 25.30 -2.60
CA TYR A 49 6.07 25.60 -3.24
C TYR A 49 5.89 26.26 -4.62
N TYR A 50 4.96 27.21 -4.74
CA TYR A 50 4.62 27.85 -6.02
C TYR A 50 5.79 28.55 -6.72
N ASN A 51 6.83 28.94 -5.96
CA ASN A 51 8.04 29.59 -6.44
C ASN A 51 9.20 28.60 -6.70
N ALA A 52 9.03 27.31 -6.40
CA ALA A 52 10.00 26.30 -6.75
C ALA A 52 10.01 26.06 -8.26
N ARG A 53 11.18 25.67 -8.78
CA ARG A 53 11.33 25.46 -10.23
C ARG A 53 10.75 24.12 -10.67
N HIS A 54 10.93 23.11 -9.83
CA HIS A 54 10.54 21.74 -10.09
C HIS A 54 10.06 21.08 -8.78
N VAL A 55 8.93 20.38 -8.86
CA VAL A 55 8.31 19.52 -7.84
C VAL A 55 8.25 18.12 -8.44
N CYS A 56 9.42 17.47 -8.49
CA CYS A 56 9.57 16.14 -9.05
C CYS A 56 9.08 15.11 -8.04
N TYR A 57 8.55 13.98 -8.51
CA TYR A 57 8.05 12.95 -7.61
C TYR A 57 8.11 11.57 -8.22
N ALA A 58 8.01 10.56 -7.37
CA ALA A 58 7.65 9.22 -7.77
C ALA A 58 6.77 8.57 -6.70
N TYR A 59 5.94 7.62 -7.13
CA TYR A 59 5.17 6.80 -6.22
C TYR A 59 5.17 5.34 -6.65
N MET A 60 4.86 4.49 -5.69
CA MET A 60 4.57 3.06 -5.87
C MET A 60 3.45 2.69 -4.91
N ILE A 61 2.42 2.02 -5.42
CA ILE A 61 1.20 1.68 -4.70
C ILE A 61 0.89 0.20 -4.95
N GLY A 62 0.43 -0.48 -3.92
CA GLY A 62 0.07 -1.88 -3.95
C GLY A 62 1.25 -2.80 -3.61
N PHE A 63 0.96 -3.86 -2.86
CA PHE A 63 1.96 -4.88 -2.48
C PHE A 63 2.63 -5.55 -3.69
N ASP A 64 1.94 -5.63 -4.83
CA ASP A 64 2.47 -6.19 -6.08
C ASP A 64 3.40 -5.21 -6.82
N ARG A 65 3.48 -3.96 -6.34
CA ARG A 65 4.33 -2.88 -6.86
C ARG A 65 4.05 -2.55 -8.33
N SER A 66 2.88 -2.92 -8.86
CA SER A 66 2.55 -2.78 -10.28
C SER A 66 2.12 -1.36 -10.65
N LEU A 67 1.52 -0.64 -9.71
CA LEU A 67 1.06 0.73 -9.88
C LEU A 67 2.14 1.72 -9.42
N TRP A 68 2.86 2.30 -10.39
CA TRP A 68 3.92 3.26 -10.10
C TRP A 68 3.98 4.38 -11.13
N ARG A 69 4.60 5.49 -10.74
CA ARG A 69 4.92 6.59 -11.67
C ARG A 69 6.17 7.32 -11.22
N ALA A 70 6.90 7.83 -12.22
CA ALA A 70 8.00 8.77 -12.04
C ALA A 70 7.69 10.05 -12.84
N ASN A 71 7.91 11.22 -12.25
CA ASN A 71 7.66 12.50 -12.87
C ASN A 71 8.82 13.47 -12.64
N ASP A 72 9.41 13.95 -13.74
CA ASP A 72 10.56 14.85 -13.71
C ASP A 72 10.18 16.34 -13.56
N ASP A 73 8.90 16.70 -13.66
CA ASP A 73 8.40 18.08 -13.56
C ASP A 73 9.20 19.14 -14.33
N GLY A 74 9.55 18.85 -15.58
CA GLY A 74 10.30 19.78 -16.43
C GLY A 74 11.82 19.79 -16.20
N GLU A 75 12.34 18.96 -15.29
CA GLU A 75 13.75 18.55 -15.35
C GLU A 75 14.02 17.74 -16.62
N PRO A 76 15.29 17.62 -17.05
CA PRO A 76 15.64 16.73 -18.15
C PRO A 76 15.13 15.30 -17.91
N SER A 77 14.59 14.69 -18.97
CA SER A 77 13.91 13.39 -18.89
C SER A 77 14.76 12.32 -18.19
N GLY A 78 14.17 11.67 -17.18
CA GLY A 78 14.78 10.60 -16.41
C GLY A 78 15.82 11.04 -15.39
N THR A 79 16.01 12.35 -15.15
CA THR A 79 17.02 12.85 -14.20
C THR A 79 16.50 13.08 -12.79
N ALA A 80 15.18 13.02 -12.56
CA ALA A 80 14.59 13.28 -11.26
C ALA A 80 13.63 12.18 -10.81
N GLY A 81 12.53 11.97 -11.51
CA GLY A 81 11.50 11.00 -11.15
C GLY A 81 12.02 9.56 -11.12
N LYS A 82 12.85 9.17 -12.11
CA LYS A 82 13.45 7.82 -12.16
C LYS A 82 14.41 7.57 -10.98
N PRO A 83 15.34 8.48 -10.64
CA PRO A 83 16.14 8.37 -9.42
C PRO A 83 15.32 8.23 -8.13
N ILE A 84 14.25 9.01 -7.98
CA ILE A 84 13.36 8.92 -6.81
C ILE A 84 12.71 7.53 -6.76
N LEU A 85 12.12 7.07 -7.86
CA LEU A 85 11.53 5.72 -7.97
C LEU A 85 12.57 4.61 -7.71
N GLY A 86 13.81 4.83 -8.15
CA GLY A 86 14.93 3.94 -7.89
C GLY A 86 15.19 3.77 -6.39
N GLN A 87 15.08 4.82 -5.59
CA GLN A 87 15.22 4.71 -4.13
C GLN A 87 14.04 3.97 -3.47
N ILE A 88 12.81 4.20 -3.93
CA ILE A 88 11.64 3.40 -3.49
C ILE A 88 11.87 1.91 -3.75
N ASN A 89 12.43 1.58 -4.92
CA ASN A 89 12.78 0.21 -5.29
C ASN A 89 13.92 -0.38 -4.46
N SER A 90 15.03 0.35 -4.32
CA SER A 90 16.16 -0.08 -3.50
C SER A 90 15.78 -0.31 -2.04
N ALA A 91 14.84 0.49 -1.52
CA ALA A 91 14.34 0.36 -0.16
C ALA A 91 13.23 -0.69 0.00
N GLY A 92 12.78 -1.37 -1.06
CA GLY A 92 11.71 -2.36 -0.97
C GLY A 92 10.36 -1.80 -0.51
N LEU A 93 10.13 -0.48 -0.68
CA LEU A 93 8.91 0.20 -0.20
C LEU A 93 7.80 0.17 -1.25
N THR A 94 6.55 0.12 -0.79
CA THR A 94 5.33 0.39 -1.57
C THR A 94 4.34 1.20 -0.71
N ASP A 95 3.19 1.55 -1.27
CA ASP A 95 2.22 2.48 -0.71
C ASP A 95 2.87 3.79 -0.26
N VAL A 96 3.70 4.33 -1.16
CA VAL A 96 4.59 5.46 -0.87
C VAL A 96 4.62 6.46 -2.02
N LEU A 97 4.61 7.73 -1.67
CA LEU A 97 4.88 8.87 -2.54
C LEU A 97 6.09 9.61 -1.98
N ILE A 98 7.10 9.84 -2.82
CA ILE A 98 8.23 10.72 -2.51
C ILE A 98 8.18 11.92 -3.45
N ILE A 99 8.22 13.12 -2.86
CA ILE A 99 8.27 14.40 -3.57
C ILE A 99 9.61 15.05 -3.25
N SER A 100 10.26 15.63 -4.27
CA SER A 100 11.48 16.43 -4.13
C SER A 100 11.27 17.78 -4.82
N VAL A 101 11.17 18.82 -4.00
CA VAL A 101 11.09 20.21 -4.42
C VAL A 101 12.50 20.76 -4.64
N ARG A 102 12.73 21.41 -5.77
CA ARG A 102 14.02 22.01 -6.11
C ARG A 102 13.93 23.52 -6.35
N TYR A 103 14.83 24.24 -5.68
CA TYR A 103 15.18 25.62 -5.99
C TYR A 103 16.51 25.66 -6.76
N PHE A 104 16.52 26.33 -7.92
CA PHE A 104 17.72 26.47 -8.73
C PHE A 104 18.69 27.49 -8.11
N GLY A 105 19.95 27.08 -7.93
CA GLY A 105 20.98 27.89 -7.27
C GLY A 105 21.83 28.79 -8.17
N GLY A 106 21.50 28.91 -9.45
CA GLY A 106 22.31 29.65 -10.43
C GLY A 106 23.41 28.83 -11.11
N VAL A 107 23.74 27.64 -10.59
CA VAL A 107 24.75 26.73 -11.16
C VAL A 107 24.09 25.44 -11.67
N LYS A 108 24.39 25.04 -12.90
CA LYS A 108 23.87 23.81 -13.49
C LYS A 108 24.62 22.60 -12.93
N LEU A 109 23.88 21.63 -12.40
CA LEU A 109 24.42 20.36 -11.89
C LEU A 109 24.82 19.37 -13.00
N GLY A 110 24.33 19.57 -14.22
CA GLY A 110 24.46 18.57 -15.30
C GLY A 110 23.60 17.32 -15.05
N THR A 111 23.50 16.45 -16.04
CA THR A 111 22.62 15.26 -16.00
C THR A 111 22.99 14.30 -14.85
N SER A 112 24.27 13.98 -14.69
CA SER A 112 24.74 13.10 -13.62
C SER A 112 24.55 13.71 -12.23
N GLY A 113 24.82 15.01 -12.09
CA GLY A 113 24.62 15.72 -10.83
C GLY A 113 23.15 15.81 -10.42
N LEU A 114 22.21 15.96 -11.38
CA LEU A 114 20.78 15.89 -11.09
C LEU A 114 20.36 14.51 -10.61
N ILE A 115 20.78 13.47 -11.33
CA ILE A 115 20.49 12.07 -10.96
C ILE A 115 20.95 11.78 -9.53
N GLU A 116 22.16 12.19 -9.18
CA GLU A 116 22.70 11.99 -7.83
C GLU A 116 21.97 12.82 -6.78
N ALA A 117 21.68 14.09 -7.08
CA ALA A 117 20.95 14.96 -6.15
C ALA A 117 19.54 14.44 -5.86
N TYR A 118 18.78 14.01 -6.87
CA TYR A 118 17.43 13.46 -6.67
C TYR A 118 17.45 12.09 -5.98
N ARG A 119 18.46 11.27 -6.25
CA ARG A 119 18.69 10.02 -5.51
C ARG A 119 18.90 10.30 -4.03
N ARG A 120 19.85 11.20 -3.70
CA ARG A 120 20.14 11.62 -2.32
C ARG A 120 18.92 12.23 -1.64
N SER A 121 18.18 13.09 -2.35
CA SER A 121 16.96 13.74 -1.86
C SER A 121 15.92 12.71 -1.41
N ALA A 122 15.65 11.71 -2.24
CA ALA A 122 14.72 10.64 -1.92
C ALA A 122 15.23 9.75 -0.77
N ALA A 123 16.52 9.40 -0.78
CA ALA A 123 17.13 8.60 0.28
C ALA A 123 17.00 9.28 1.66
N MET A 124 17.25 10.58 1.74
CA MET A 124 17.13 11.34 2.99
C MET A 124 15.68 11.43 3.48
N ALA A 125 14.69 11.51 2.57
CA ALA A 125 13.28 11.46 2.99
C ALA A 125 12.92 10.09 3.57
N ILE A 126 13.39 9.00 2.95
CA ILE A 126 13.20 7.64 3.45
C ILE A 126 13.88 7.46 4.81
N GLU A 127 15.12 7.91 4.97
CA GLU A 127 15.86 7.84 6.25
C GLU A 127 15.17 8.62 7.37
N ALA A 128 14.51 9.74 7.04
CA ALA A 128 13.72 10.53 7.97
C ALA A 128 12.32 9.95 8.25
N SER A 129 11.94 8.83 7.62
CA SER A 129 10.61 8.21 7.77
C SER A 129 10.62 7.08 8.79
N ARG A 130 9.45 6.78 9.37
CA ARG A 130 9.24 5.52 10.08
C ARG A 130 8.80 4.44 9.08
N ILE A 131 9.69 3.51 8.78
CA ILE A 131 9.38 2.34 7.96
C ILE A 131 8.65 1.30 8.82
N GLU A 132 7.60 0.69 8.25
CA GLU A 132 6.81 -0.36 8.89
C GLU A 132 6.69 -1.55 7.94
N VAL A 133 6.69 -2.76 8.52
CA VAL A 133 6.34 -3.99 7.81
C VAL A 133 4.84 -4.21 8.03
N ARG A 134 4.12 -4.51 6.96
CA ARG A 134 2.69 -4.85 6.99
C ARG A 134 2.45 -6.19 6.34
N HIS A 135 1.36 -6.82 6.75
CA HIS A 135 0.92 -8.10 6.20
C HIS A 135 -0.11 -7.90 5.09
N ILE A 136 -0.06 -8.77 4.10
CA ILE A 136 -1.10 -8.87 3.08
C ILE A 136 -2.24 -9.67 3.69
N GLU A 137 -3.39 -9.02 3.88
CA GLU A 137 -4.61 -9.66 4.34
C GLU A 137 -5.65 -9.73 3.24
N GLN A 138 -6.51 -10.73 3.35
CA GLN A 138 -7.64 -10.97 2.45
C GLN A 138 -8.92 -11.02 3.27
N THR A 139 -9.99 -10.44 2.72
CA THR A 139 -11.31 -10.52 3.33
C THR A 139 -12.03 -11.76 2.85
N LEU A 140 -12.36 -12.64 3.81
CA LEU A 140 -13.24 -13.78 3.60
C LEU A 140 -14.64 -13.45 4.08
N VAL A 141 -15.63 -13.70 3.24
CA VAL A 141 -17.04 -13.69 3.62
C VAL A 141 -17.50 -15.14 3.75
N LEU A 142 -17.90 -15.52 4.96
CA LEU A 142 -18.39 -16.84 5.30
C LEU A 142 -19.91 -16.83 5.41
N LEU A 143 -20.56 -17.78 4.73
CA LEU A 143 -21.98 -18.09 4.90
C LEU A 143 -22.12 -19.51 5.44
N PHE A 144 -22.68 -19.64 6.64
CA PHE A 144 -22.75 -20.92 7.34
C PHE A 144 -24.00 -21.07 8.21
N ARG A 145 -24.28 -22.32 8.61
CA ARG A 145 -25.39 -22.67 9.52
C ARG A 145 -24.99 -22.45 10.97
N TYR A 146 -25.95 -22.14 11.84
CA TYR A 146 -25.66 -21.89 13.24
C TYR A 146 -24.98 -23.08 13.94
N SER A 147 -25.27 -24.32 13.51
CA SER A 147 -24.64 -25.54 14.02
C SER A 147 -23.12 -25.59 13.87
N MET A 148 -22.55 -24.81 12.94
CA MET A 148 -21.13 -24.75 12.65
C MET A 148 -20.41 -23.61 13.38
N MET A 149 -21.13 -22.82 14.19
CA MET A 149 -20.57 -21.67 14.91
C MET A 149 -19.34 -22.03 15.73
N ASN A 150 -19.36 -23.17 16.43
CA ASN A 150 -18.23 -23.59 17.26
C ASN A 150 -16.97 -23.86 16.43
N ASP A 151 -17.11 -24.48 15.25
CA ASP A 151 -15.98 -24.79 14.37
C ASP A 151 -15.39 -23.53 13.73
N VAL A 152 -16.26 -22.59 13.34
CA VAL A 152 -15.87 -21.27 12.82
C VAL A 152 -15.11 -20.47 13.89
N MET A 153 -15.68 -20.34 15.09
CA MET A 153 -15.04 -19.59 16.19
C MET A 153 -13.72 -20.24 16.63
N ARG A 154 -13.64 -21.57 16.60
CA ARG A 154 -12.38 -22.28 16.87
C ARG A 154 -11.32 -21.96 15.82
N THR A 155 -11.70 -21.95 14.55
CA THR A 155 -10.78 -21.61 13.44
C THR A 155 -10.30 -20.16 13.57
N ILE A 156 -11.21 -19.23 13.84
CA ILE A 156 -10.87 -17.82 14.11
C ILE A 156 -9.84 -17.71 15.22
N LYS A 157 -10.04 -18.43 16.34
CA LYS A 157 -9.11 -18.42 17.47
C LYS A 157 -7.77 -19.06 17.14
N ASP A 158 -7.77 -20.21 16.47
CA ASP A 158 -6.55 -20.96 16.17
C ASP A 158 -5.62 -20.19 15.22
N PHE A 159 -6.18 -19.39 14.30
CA PHE A 159 -5.42 -18.58 13.34
C PHE A 159 -5.33 -17.09 13.71
N GLY A 160 -5.94 -16.67 14.83
CA GLY A 160 -5.95 -15.27 15.25
C GLY A 160 -6.65 -14.32 14.27
N LEU A 161 -7.71 -14.79 13.60
CA LEU A 161 -8.42 -14.02 12.56
C LEU A 161 -9.21 -12.86 13.18
N THR A 162 -9.26 -11.72 12.49
CA THR A 162 -10.06 -10.56 12.91
C THR A 162 -11.45 -10.64 12.30
N VAL A 163 -12.50 -10.53 13.14
CA VAL A 163 -13.89 -10.45 12.68
C VAL A 163 -14.22 -8.99 12.37
N LEU A 164 -14.46 -8.69 11.08
CA LEU A 164 -14.87 -7.35 10.63
C LEU A 164 -16.37 -7.12 10.79
N GLU A 165 -17.16 -8.16 10.51
CA GLU A 165 -18.61 -8.07 10.50
C GLU A 165 -19.22 -9.43 10.87
N GLN A 166 -20.33 -9.41 11.61
CA GLN A 166 -21.10 -10.60 11.94
C GLN A 166 -22.59 -10.29 11.91
N GLN A 167 -23.35 -11.09 11.17
CA GLN A 167 -24.80 -10.96 11.06
C GLN A 167 -25.49 -12.31 11.24
N TYR A 168 -26.70 -12.26 11.80
CA TYR A 168 -27.59 -13.41 11.96
C TYR A 168 -28.87 -13.17 11.18
N GLY A 169 -29.32 -14.16 10.43
CA GLY A 169 -30.48 -14.05 9.56
C GLY A 169 -30.43 -15.11 8.47
N PHE A 170 -31.47 -15.17 7.64
CA PHE A 170 -31.49 -16.11 6.53
C PHE A 170 -30.82 -15.51 5.31
N PHE A 171 -29.69 -16.07 4.91
CA PHE A 171 -28.93 -15.66 3.73
C PHE A 171 -29.10 -16.69 2.61
N GLN A 172 -29.20 -16.20 1.37
CA GLN A 172 -29.23 -17.01 0.16
C GLN A 172 -28.08 -16.60 -0.75
N THR A 173 -27.65 -17.52 -1.60
CA THR A 173 -26.55 -17.35 -2.54
C THR A 173 -26.93 -17.93 -3.90
N ASP A 174 -26.55 -17.23 -4.96
CA ASP A 174 -26.81 -17.65 -6.34
C ASP A 174 -25.73 -18.61 -6.87
N ARG A 175 -24.65 -18.86 -6.12
CA ARG A 175 -23.42 -19.51 -6.61
C ARG A 175 -23.39 -21.03 -6.50
N VAL A 176 -24.36 -21.65 -5.85
CA VAL A 176 -24.38 -23.11 -5.69
C VAL A 176 -25.59 -23.68 -6.43
N GLU A 177 -25.35 -24.28 -7.60
CA GLU A 177 -26.38 -24.91 -8.44
C GLU A 177 -27.14 -26.05 -7.72
N SER A 178 -26.61 -26.57 -6.62
CA SER A 178 -27.25 -27.58 -5.76
C SER A 178 -27.97 -27.02 -4.52
N ALA A 179 -27.84 -25.71 -4.23
CA ALA A 179 -28.35 -25.07 -3.01
C ALA A 179 -29.70 -24.38 -3.22
N ARG A 180 -30.61 -24.98 -4.00
CA ARG A 180 -31.99 -24.43 -4.07
C ARG A 180 -32.73 -24.47 -2.72
N ASP A 181 -32.17 -25.09 -1.67
CA ASP A 181 -32.76 -25.18 -0.33
C ASP A 181 -31.80 -24.98 0.86
N GLU A 182 -30.52 -24.65 0.65
CA GLU A 182 -29.61 -24.45 1.80
C GLU A 182 -29.82 -23.07 2.44
N LYS A 183 -30.32 -23.07 3.67
CA LYS A 183 -30.51 -21.87 4.48
C LYS A 183 -29.26 -21.64 5.32
N PHE A 184 -28.52 -20.58 5.01
CA PHE A 184 -27.47 -20.07 5.87
C PHE A 184 -28.07 -19.12 6.90
N GLU A 185 -27.63 -19.23 8.15
CA GLU A 185 -28.19 -18.48 9.28
C GLU A 185 -27.21 -17.41 9.80
N CYS A 186 -25.96 -17.50 9.37
CA CYS A 186 -24.85 -16.68 9.81
C CYS A 186 -24.07 -16.17 8.59
N LEU A 187 -23.77 -14.88 8.60
CA LEU A 187 -22.80 -14.24 7.72
C LEU A 187 -21.68 -13.68 8.60
N MET A 188 -20.44 -13.94 8.23
CA MET A 188 -19.29 -13.38 8.93
C MET A 188 -18.22 -12.93 7.94
N LYS A 189 -17.71 -11.71 8.12
CA LYS A 189 -16.55 -11.21 7.36
C LYS A 189 -15.31 -11.24 8.25
N LEU A 190 -14.25 -11.83 7.74
CA LEU A 190 -12.98 -12.05 8.44
C LEU A 190 -11.83 -11.48 7.63
N THR A 191 -10.77 -10.99 8.29
CA THR A 191 -9.47 -10.85 7.64
C THR A 191 -8.60 -12.07 7.90
N VAL A 192 -7.89 -12.50 6.85
CA VAL A 192 -6.97 -13.64 6.88
C VAL A 192 -5.68 -13.24 6.19
N ARG A 193 -4.53 -13.51 6.82
CA ARG A 193 -3.23 -13.31 6.17
C ARG A 193 -3.14 -14.16 4.91
N GLN A 194 -2.54 -13.62 3.86
CA GLN A 194 -2.39 -14.28 2.57
C GLN A 194 -1.69 -15.65 2.67
N LYS A 195 -0.76 -15.82 3.63
CA LYS A 195 -0.08 -17.10 3.87
C LYS A 195 -0.99 -18.19 4.48
N ASP A 196 -1.99 -17.77 5.26
CA ASP A 196 -2.88 -18.67 5.99
C ASP A 196 -4.18 -18.95 5.20
N LEU A 197 -4.42 -18.17 4.14
CA LEU A 197 -5.64 -18.20 3.34
C LEU A 197 -6.02 -19.60 2.86
N GLU A 198 -5.10 -20.35 2.27
CA GLU A 198 -5.37 -21.69 1.74
C GLU A 198 -5.74 -22.66 2.86
N THR A 199 -4.99 -22.64 3.96
CA THR A 199 -5.25 -23.54 5.11
C THR A 199 -6.55 -23.19 5.82
N VAL A 200 -6.87 -21.90 5.96
CA VAL A 200 -8.15 -21.44 6.53
C VAL A 200 -9.30 -21.83 5.63
N CYS A 201 -9.18 -21.63 4.31
CA CYS A 201 -10.17 -22.08 3.34
C CYS A 201 -10.38 -23.59 3.45
N ASP A 202 -9.35 -24.43 3.36
CA ASP A 202 -9.47 -25.89 3.42
C ASP A 202 -10.15 -26.40 4.70
N ARG A 203 -9.93 -25.70 5.82
CA ARG A 203 -10.53 -26.04 7.10
C ARG A 203 -12.02 -25.69 7.16
N LEU A 204 -12.42 -24.60 6.52
CA LEU A 204 -13.79 -24.07 6.51
C LEU A 204 -14.63 -24.62 5.35
N ASP A 205 -14.01 -24.94 4.20
CA ASP A 205 -14.65 -25.38 2.95
C ASP A 205 -15.43 -26.69 3.11
N LYS A 206 -15.03 -27.53 4.06
CA LYS A 206 -15.76 -28.76 4.40
C LYS A 206 -17.19 -28.53 4.88
N PHE A 207 -17.55 -27.29 5.22
CA PHE A 207 -18.80 -26.97 5.93
C PHE A 207 -19.47 -25.66 5.46
N ILE A 208 -18.82 -24.82 4.64
CA ILE A 208 -19.16 -23.39 4.50
C ILE A 208 -19.04 -22.93 3.04
N GLU A 209 -19.90 -22.02 2.62
CA GLU A 209 -19.67 -21.27 1.38
C GLU A 209 -18.80 -20.03 1.64
N ILE A 210 -17.70 -19.94 0.92
CA ILE A 210 -16.71 -18.88 1.06
C ILE A 210 -16.78 -17.98 -0.17
N GLN A 211 -17.12 -16.71 0.04
CA GLN A 211 -16.91 -15.67 -0.98
C GLN A 211 -15.65 -14.89 -0.63
N GLN A 212 -14.71 -14.85 -1.58
CA GLN A 212 -13.49 -14.08 -1.46
C GLN A 212 -13.71 -12.71 -2.08
N SER A 213 -13.47 -11.67 -1.30
CA SER A 213 -13.34 -10.31 -1.78
C SER A 213 -11.98 -9.79 -1.36
N VAL A 214 -11.17 -9.36 -2.32
CA VAL A 214 -9.89 -8.74 -2.02
C VAL A 214 -10.16 -7.31 -1.53
N GLU A 215 -10.42 -7.17 -0.24
CA GLU A 215 -10.33 -5.88 0.46
C GLU A 215 -9.06 -5.91 1.30
N LEU A 216 -8.10 -5.05 0.96
CA LEU A 216 -6.84 -4.96 1.67
C LEU A 216 -7.07 -4.17 2.95
N VAL A 217 -6.98 -4.85 4.08
CA VAL A 217 -7.05 -4.23 5.39
C VAL A 217 -5.64 -4.15 5.97
N TYR A 218 -5.24 -2.96 6.39
CA TYR A 218 -3.89 -2.68 6.86
C TYR A 218 -3.93 -2.39 8.36
N TYR A 219 -3.24 -3.21 9.15
CA TYR A 219 -3.02 -2.98 10.57
C TYR A 219 -1.54 -2.64 10.80
N ALA A 220 -1.27 -1.60 11.60
CA ALA A 220 0.05 -1.38 12.17
C ALA A 220 0.12 -2.12 13.50
N GLU A 221 1.20 -2.86 13.75
CA GLU A 221 1.49 -3.44 15.08
C GLU A 221 1.79 -2.35 16.12
#